data_AF-A0A0G0QX98-F1
#
_entry.id   AF-A0A0G0QX98-F1
#
_cell.length_a   1.000
_cell.length_b   1.000
_cell.length_c   1.000
_cell.angle_alpha   90.00
_cell.angle_beta   90.00
_cell.angle_gamma   90.00
#
_symmetry.space_group_name_H-M   'P 1'
#
loop_
_entity.id
_entity.type
_entity.pdbx_description
1 polymer ?
#
loop_
_entity_poly.entity_id
_entity_poly.type
_entity_poly.pdbx_seq_one_letter_code
_entity_poly.pdbx_strand_id
1 'polypeptide(L)'
;MTREKIFFFLRVLRVPYVMILHEQIEADLRSALKSGEKEKAGVLRFLISAIKNFQIEKKAQGEKYLPDEDIISVLKRQTRQRKDSIGQYEKGGRTELAEKEKKELAVLENYLPAQMGENEVRKIIEAKAGELGVSDKSGFGKLMGAVMKALQDKADGSLVKKIIDEKLSSPQS
;
A
#
# COMPACT_ATOMS: atom_id res chain seq x y z
N MET A 1 8.19 -30.45 38.45
CA MET A 1 8.90 -29.21 38.08
C MET A 1 7.87 -28.09 38.02
N THR A 2 7.91 -27.15 38.96
CA THR A 2 6.82 -26.18 39.23
C THR A 2 6.67 -25.12 38.13
N ARG A 3 5.42 -24.67 37.92
CA ARG A 3 4.98 -23.70 36.89
C ARG A 3 5.79 -22.39 36.86
N GLU A 4 6.45 -22.03 37.96
CA GLU A 4 7.32 -20.84 38.04
C GLU A 4 8.59 -20.94 37.17
N LYS A 5 9.13 -22.14 36.93
CA LYS A 5 10.32 -22.31 36.08
C LYS A 5 10.04 -22.12 34.59
N ILE A 6 8.79 -22.32 34.15
CA ILE A 6 8.37 -22.09 32.76
C ILE A 6 8.28 -20.58 32.47
N PHE A 7 7.84 -19.77 33.44
CA PHE A 7 7.77 -18.32 33.29
C PHE A 7 9.15 -17.64 33.22
N PHE A 8 10.17 -18.21 33.87
CA PHE A 8 11.54 -17.67 33.80
C PHE A 8 12.20 -17.95 32.44
N PHE A 9 11.83 -19.04 31.77
CA PHE A 9 12.41 -19.43 30.48
C PHE A 9 11.86 -18.64 29.27
N LEU A 10 10.76 -17.90 29.45
CA LEU A 10 10.19 -17.03 28.41
C LEU A 10 10.74 -15.59 28.43
N ARG A 11 11.66 -15.25 29.36
CA ARG A 11 12.26 -13.91 29.50
C ARG A 11 13.49 -13.68 28.61
N VAL A 12 13.88 -14.64 27.76
CA VAL A 12 15.03 -14.52 26.83
C VAL A 12 14.65 -14.91 25.40
N LEU A 13 13.42 -14.59 24.99
CA LEU A 13 13.12 -14.40 23.58
C LEU A 13 12.83 -12.92 23.39
N ARG A 14 13.83 -12.18 22.91
CA ARG A 14 13.62 -10.89 22.27
C ARG A 14 12.87 -11.18 20.96
N VAL A 15 11.60 -11.54 21.08
CA VAL A 15 10.67 -11.46 19.95
C VAL A 15 10.71 -9.98 19.58
N PRO A 16 11.14 -9.60 18.36
CA PRO A 16 11.02 -8.22 17.95
C PRO A 16 9.55 -7.87 18.14
N TYR A 17 9.28 -6.86 18.97
CA TYR A 17 7.94 -6.31 19.08
C TYR A 17 7.64 -5.75 17.70
N VAL A 18 7.02 -6.56 16.85
CA VAL A 18 6.44 -6.12 15.60
C VAL A 18 5.29 -5.24 16.06
N MET A 19 5.54 -3.94 16.09
CA MET A 19 4.50 -2.98 16.38
C MET A 19 3.41 -3.17 15.33
N ILE A 20 2.17 -3.27 15.79
CA ILE A 20 1.00 -3.27 14.91
C ILE A 20 1.05 -1.97 14.10
N LEU A 21 0.80 -2.04 12.78
CA LEU A 21 0.98 -0.90 11.88
C LEU A 21 0.15 0.31 12.32
N HIS A 22 -1.03 0.05 12.89
CA HIS A 22 -1.86 1.10 13.50
C HIS A 22 -1.14 1.82 14.65
N GLU A 23 -0.56 1.07 15.59
CA GLU A 23 0.17 1.64 16.73
C GLU A 23 1.38 2.43 16.27
N GLN A 24 2.07 1.98 15.22
CA GLN A 24 3.17 2.71 14.61
C GLN A 24 2.72 4.06 14.05
N ILE A 25 1.61 4.09 13.29
CA ILE A 25 1.06 5.34 12.73
C ILE A 25 0.64 6.32 13.85
N GLU A 26 0.02 5.82 14.92
CA GLU A 26 -0.34 6.66 16.08
C GLU A 26 0.88 7.21 16.82
N ALA A 27 1.91 6.38 17.03
CA ALA A 27 3.15 6.78 17.68
C ALA A 27 3.90 7.83 16.85
N ASP A 28 3.98 7.64 15.53
CA ASP A 28 4.62 8.58 14.61
C ASP A 28 3.87 9.91 14.53
N LEU A 29 2.52 9.89 14.62
CA LEU A 29 1.75 11.13 14.73
C LEU A 29 2.13 11.89 16.01
N ARG A 30 2.20 11.21 17.16
CA ARG A 30 2.61 11.86 18.42
C ARG A 30 4.01 12.44 18.32
N SER A 31 4.94 11.71 17.69
CA SER A 31 6.30 12.19 17.45
C SER A 31 6.32 13.43 16.54
N ALA A 32 5.61 13.38 15.42
CA ALA A 32 5.53 14.50 14.48
C ALA A 32 4.96 15.77 15.13
N LEU A 33 3.95 15.62 16.01
CA LEU A 33 3.39 16.74 16.77
C LEU A 33 4.39 17.33 17.76
N LYS A 34 5.17 16.48 18.44
CA LYS A 34 6.19 16.91 19.40
C LYS A 34 7.36 17.61 18.72
N SER A 35 7.77 17.13 17.55
CA SER A 35 8.89 17.66 16.77
C SER A 35 8.50 18.86 15.88
N GLY A 36 7.22 19.23 15.82
CA GLY A 36 6.74 20.33 14.99
C GLY A 36 6.70 20.04 13.49
N GLU A 37 6.73 18.77 13.09
CA GLU A 37 6.63 18.30 11.69
C GLU A 37 5.17 18.42 11.18
N LYS A 38 4.71 19.66 10.99
CA LYS A 38 3.29 19.98 10.72
C LYS A 38 2.73 19.25 9.49
N GLU A 39 3.51 19.14 8.41
CA GLU A 39 3.09 18.45 7.18
C GLU A 39 2.86 16.95 7.46
N LYS A 40 3.87 16.26 8.02
CA LYS A 40 3.76 14.84 8.40
C LYS A 40 2.59 14.61 9.37
N ALA A 41 2.44 15.45 10.38
CA ALA A 41 1.33 15.35 11.33
C ALA A 41 -0.05 15.50 10.65
N GLY A 42 -0.16 16.40 9.66
CA GLY A 42 -1.37 16.56 8.86
C GLY A 42 -1.72 15.30 8.08
N VAL A 43 -0.73 14.72 7.38
CA VAL A 43 -0.90 13.48 6.61
C VAL A 43 -1.32 12.32 7.50
N LEU A 44 -0.66 12.13 8.64
CA LEU A 44 -0.95 11.03 9.56
C LEU A 44 -2.33 11.17 10.22
N ARG A 45 -2.78 12.38 10.56
CA ARG A 45 -4.16 12.59 11.04
C ARG A 45 -5.18 12.19 9.99
N PHE A 46 -4.97 12.58 8.74
CA PHE A 46 -5.86 12.23 7.64
C PHE A 46 -5.88 10.72 7.41
N LEU A 47 -4.73 10.06 7.46
CA LEU A 47 -4.63 8.60 7.36
C LEU A 47 -5.41 7.90 8.49
N ILE A 48 -5.26 8.34 9.74
CA ILE A 48 -6.01 7.78 10.88
C ILE A 48 -7.53 7.97 10.68
N SER A 49 -7.97 9.13 10.19
CA SER A 49 -9.38 9.34 9.84
C SER A 49 -9.85 8.38 8.74
N ALA A 50 -9.02 8.13 7.72
CA ALA A 50 -9.33 7.17 6.66
C ALA A 50 -9.42 5.72 7.19
N ILE A 51 -8.54 5.33 8.12
CA ILE A 51 -8.58 4.02 8.80
C ILE A 51 -9.87 3.89 9.61
N LYS A 52 -10.26 4.92 10.37
CA LYS A 52 -11.53 4.94 11.12
C LYS A 52 -12.75 4.83 10.22
N ASN A 53 -12.76 5.54 9.08
CA ASN A 53 -13.83 5.41 8.10
C ASN A 53 -13.91 3.98 7.56
N PHE A 54 -12.76 3.34 7.30
CA PHE A 54 -12.73 1.95 6.87
C PHE A 54 -13.22 0.97 7.96
N GLN A 55 -12.92 1.24 9.24
CA GLN A 55 -13.51 0.49 10.36
C GLN A 55 -15.04 0.57 10.36
N ILE A 56 -15.60 1.75 10.08
CA ILE A 56 -17.05 1.95 9.95
C ILE A 56 -17.60 1.15 8.76
N GLU A 57 -16.95 1.24 7.59
CA GLU A 57 -17.32 0.49 6.38
C GLU A 57 -17.36 -1.03 6.65
N LYS A 58 -16.38 -1.54 7.41
CA LYS A 58 -16.31 -2.96 7.81
C LYS A 58 -17.21 -3.35 8.99
N LYS A 59 -17.94 -2.41 9.59
CA LYS A 59 -18.71 -2.63 10.84
C LYS A 59 -17.85 -3.15 12.00
N ALA A 60 -16.60 -2.72 12.05
CA ALA A 60 -15.59 -3.13 13.03
C ALA A 60 -15.33 -2.04 14.09
N GLN A 61 -16.29 -1.15 14.37
CA GLN A 61 -16.06 0.00 15.26
C GLN A 61 -15.77 -0.38 16.73
N GLY A 62 -16.10 -1.61 17.14
CA GLY A 62 -15.75 -2.14 18.46
C GLY A 62 -14.30 -2.60 18.59
N GLU A 63 -13.57 -2.70 17.48
CA GLU A 63 -12.18 -3.12 17.46
C GLU A 63 -11.26 -1.92 17.69
N LYS A 64 -10.34 -2.06 18.64
CA LYS A 64 -9.33 -1.02 18.91
C LYS A 64 -8.47 -0.77 17.66
N TYR A 65 -8.03 -1.84 17.00
CA TYR A 65 -7.16 -1.80 15.83
C TYR A 65 -7.63 -2.79 14.77
N LEU A 66 -7.51 -2.41 13.50
CA LEU A 66 -7.69 -3.31 12.37
C LEU A 66 -6.45 -4.19 12.15
N PRO A 67 -6.60 -5.34 11.47
CA PRO A 67 -5.48 -6.09 10.94
C PRO A 67 -4.59 -5.24 10.02
N ASP A 68 -3.29 -5.50 10.01
CA ASP A 68 -2.33 -4.75 9.19
C ASP A 68 -2.67 -4.81 7.69
N GLU A 69 -3.20 -5.94 7.20
CA GLU A 69 -3.66 -6.10 5.81
C GLU A 69 -4.74 -5.08 5.42
N ASP A 70 -5.65 -4.80 6.34
CA ASP A 70 -6.70 -3.80 6.14
C ASP A 70 -6.14 -2.38 6.13
N ILE A 71 -5.17 -2.10 6.99
CA ILE A 71 -4.47 -0.81 7.02
C ILE A 71 -3.67 -0.60 5.74
N ILE A 72 -3.00 -1.65 5.24
CA ILE A 72 -2.31 -1.66 3.95
C ILE A 72 -3.31 -1.37 2.82
N SER A 73 -4.51 -1.94 2.85
CA SER A 73 -5.56 -1.64 1.87
C SER A 73 -5.97 -0.16 1.87
N VAL A 74 -6.13 0.44 3.06
CA VAL A 74 -6.39 1.87 3.19
C VAL A 74 -5.22 2.70 2.66
N LEU A 75 -3.98 2.36 3.00
CA LEU A 75 -2.78 3.03 2.50
C LEU A 75 -2.66 2.95 0.97
N LYS A 76 -2.93 1.79 0.36
CA LYS A 76 -2.98 1.63 -1.10
C LYS A 76 -4.04 2.55 -1.74
N ARG A 77 -5.24 2.63 -1.14
CA ARG A 77 -6.31 3.55 -1.59
C ARG A 77 -5.85 5.01 -1.52
N GLN A 78 -5.25 5.42 -0.41
CA GLN A 78 -4.79 6.79 -0.19
C GLN A 78 -3.63 7.18 -1.12
N THR A 79 -2.62 6.33 -1.26
CA THR A 79 -1.49 6.58 -2.17
C THR A 79 -1.94 6.69 -3.62
N ARG A 80 -2.88 5.84 -4.07
CA ARG A 80 -3.48 5.96 -5.41
C ARG A 80 -4.20 7.28 -5.60
N GLN A 81 -5.04 7.70 -4.65
CA GLN A 81 -5.76 8.97 -4.73
C GLN A 81 -4.79 10.15 -4.90
N ARG A 82 -3.65 10.13 -4.21
CA ARG A 82 -2.61 11.15 -4.36
C ARG A 82 -1.93 11.10 -5.73
N LYS A 83 -1.59 9.92 -6.24
CA LYS A 83 -1.02 9.74 -7.59
C LYS A 83 -1.96 10.29 -8.66
N ASP A 84 -3.27 10.05 -8.52
CA ASP A 84 -4.29 10.60 -9.41
C ASP A 84 -4.35 12.14 -9.31
N SER A 85 -4.36 12.70 -8.10
CA SER A 85 -4.32 14.16 -7.87
C SER A 85 -3.07 14.82 -8.44
N ILE A 86 -1.89 14.21 -8.27
CA ILE A 86 -0.61 14.69 -8.84
C ILE A 86 -0.77 14.84 -10.35
N GLY A 87 -1.21 13.78 -11.03
CA GLY A 87 -1.38 13.81 -12.49
C GLY A 87 -2.42 14.85 -12.94
N GLN A 88 -3.49 15.07 -12.17
CA GLN A 88 -4.49 16.11 -12.48
C GLN A 88 -3.92 17.52 -12.30
N TYR A 89 -3.18 17.78 -11.22
CA TYR A 89 -2.57 19.08 -10.97
C TYR A 89 -1.47 19.41 -11.98
N GLU A 90 -0.63 18.44 -12.35
CA GLU A 90 0.40 18.62 -13.38
C GLU A 90 -0.23 18.95 -14.74
N LYS A 91 -1.27 18.22 -15.15
CA LYS A 91 -2.02 18.52 -16.39
C LYS A 91 -2.67 19.91 -16.37
N GLY A 92 -3.09 20.36 -15.20
CA GLY A 92 -3.69 21.69 -14.99
C GLY A 92 -2.67 22.82 -14.80
N GLY A 93 -1.37 22.56 -14.90
CA GLY A 93 -0.31 23.55 -14.68
C GLY A 93 -0.19 24.03 -13.22
N ARG A 94 -0.77 23.30 -12.26
CA ARG A 94 -0.77 23.65 -10.82
C ARG A 94 0.37 22.96 -10.09
N THR A 95 1.60 23.28 -10.46
CA THR A 95 2.81 22.61 -9.97
C THR A 95 2.95 22.62 -8.44
N GLU A 96 2.60 23.73 -7.77
CA GLU A 96 2.67 23.81 -6.30
C GLU A 96 1.77 22.78 -5.61
N LEU A 97 0.57 22.52 -6.15
CA LEU A 97 -0.34 21.51 -5.62
C LEU A 97 0.16 20.09 -5.89
N ALA A 98 0.77 19.85 -7.07
CA ALA A 98 1.38 18.58 -7.40
C ALA A 98 2.56 18.26 -6.46
N GLU A 99 3.44 19.24 -6.20
CA GLU A 99 4.57 19.07 -5.28
C GLU A 99 4.12 18.82 -3.84
N LYS A 100 3.03 19.47 -3.41
CA LYS A 100 2.42 19.18 -2.11
C LYS A 100 1.95 17.72 -2.04
N GLU A 101 1.21 17.24 -3.03
CA GLU A 101 0.75 15.84 -3.06
C GLU A 101 1.90 14.84 -3.12
N LYS A 102 2.99 15.14 -3.84
CA LYS A 102 4.20 14.29 -3.88
C LYS A 102 4.85 14.14 -2.50
N LYS A 103 4.96 15.24 -1.74
CA LYS A 103 5.48 15.19 -0.36
C LYS A 103 4.60 14.34 0.54
N GLU A 104 3.28 14.53 0.46
CA GLU A 104 2.34 13.76 1.26
C GLU A 104 2.31 12.27 0.87
N LEU A 105 2.45 11.97 -0.44
CA LEU A 105 2.59 10.60 -0.95
C LEU A 105 3.83 9.91 -0.36
N ALA A 106 4.97 10.58 -0.34
CA ALA A 106 6.21 10.03 0.21
C ALA A 106 6.08 9.66 1.70
N VAL A 107 5.31 10.43 2.48
CA VAL A 107 5.01 10.09 3.88
C VAL A 107 4.22 8.78 3.97
N LEU A 108 3.21 8.58 3.12
CA LEU A 108 2.39 7.37 3.13
C LEU A 108 3.15 6.13 2.65
N GLU A 109 4.01 6.28 1.64
CA GLU A 109 4.77 5.16 1.08
C GLU A 109 5.75 4.53 2.09
N ASN A 110 6.17 5.28 3.13
CA ASN A 110 6.98 4.74 4.24
C ASN A 110 6.26 3.68 5.08
N TYR A 111 4.92 3.61 5.02
CA TYR A 111 4.11 2.64 5.76
C TYR A 111 3.66 1.45 4.89
N LEU A 112 3.95 1.48 3.59
CA LEU A 112 3.66 0.37 2.69
C LEU A 112 4.84 -0.60 2.65
N PRO A 113 4.59 -1.91 2.51
CA PRO A 113 5.62 -2.86 2.13
C PRO A 113 6.29 -2.41 0.83
N ALA A 114 7.60 -2.63 0.73
CA ALA A 114 8.38 -2.32 -0.46
C ALA A 114 7.65 -2.81 -1.72
N GLN A 115 7.25 -1.86 -2.57
CA GLN A 115 6.58 -2.16 -3.82
C GLN A 115 7.61 -2.53 -4.88
N MET A 116 7.28 -3.51 -5.72
CA MET A 116 8.08 -3.84 -6.89
C MET A 116 8.05 -2.66 -7.88
N GLY A 117 9.20 -2.40 -8.51
CA GLY A 117 9.30 -1.33 -9.49
C GLY A 117 8.47 -1.65 -10.75
N GLU A 118 8.01 -0.61 -11.46
CA GLU A 118 7.21 -0.77 -12.69
C GLU A 118 7.89 -1.71 -13.71
N ASN A 119 9.21 -1.61 -13.88
CA ASN A 119 9.98 -2.47 -14.78
C ASN A 119 9.94 -3.95 -14.38
N GLU A 120 9.95 -4.24 -13.09
CA GLU A 120 9.85 -5.62 -12.58
C GLU A 120 8.44 -6.18 -12.77
N VAL A 121 7.43 -5.33 -12.53
CA VAL A 121 6.02 -5.67 -12.80
C VAL A 121 5.81 -5.96 -14.28
N ARG A 122 6.38 -5.14 -15.18
CA ARG A 122 6.35 -5.38 -16.64
C ARG A 122 6.95 -6.73 -17.01
N LYS A 123 8.14 -7.07 -16.49
CA LYS A 123 8.79 -8.38 -16.74
C LYS A 123 7.92 -9.56 -16.31
N ILE A 124 7.27 -9.47 -15.15
CA ILE A 124 6.39 -10.53 -14.66
C ILE A 124 5.15 -10.67 -15.55
N ILE A 125 4.55 -9.55 -15.97
CA ILE A 125 3.41 -9.56 -16.89
C ILE A 125 3.80 -10.21 -18.22
N GLU A 126 4.97 -9.89 -18.77
CA GLU A 126 5.45 -10.48 -20.03
C GLU A 126 5.70 -11.98 -19.91
N ALA A 127 6.36 -12.43 -18.84
CA ALA A 127 6.57 -13.84 -18.57
C ALA A 127 5.23 -14.59 -18.46
N LYS A 128 4.27 -14.05 -17.70
CA LYS A 128 2.96 -14.69 -17.53
C LYS A 128 2.10 -14.64 -18.79
N ALA A 129 2.20 -13.59 -19.60
CA ALA A 129 1.52 -13.54 -20.89
C ALA A 129 2.04 -14.64 -21.82
N GLY A 130 3.36 -14.83 -21.88
CA GLY A 130 4.01 -15.90 -22.64
C GLY A 130 3.65 -17.31 -22.15
N GLU A 131 3.74 -17.56 -20.85
CA GLU A 131 3.37 -18.84 -20.22
C GLU A 131 1.91 -19.24 -20.51
N LEU A 132 0.99 -18.26 -20.53
CA LEU A 132 -0.44 -18.49 -20.67
C LEU A 132 -0.95 -18.41 -22.11
N GLY A 133 -0.08 -18.04 -23.06
CA GLY A 133 -0.44 -17.80 -24.46
C GLY A 133 -1.43 -16.65 -24.64
N VAL A 134 -1.40 -15.64 -23.76
CA VAL A 134 -2.33 -14.51 -23.82
C VAL A 134 -1.72 -13.38 -24.65
N SER A 135 -2.31 -13.11 -25.82
CA SER A 135 -1.85 -12.07 -26.74
C SER A 135 -2.88 -10.97 -27.01
N ASP A 136 -4.13 -11.13 -26.57
CA ASP A 136 -5.21 -10.20 -26.83
C ASP A 136 -6.07 -9.93 -25.58
N LYS A 137 -7.01 -8.99 -25.71
CA LYS A 137 -7.90 -8.57 -24.63
C LYS A 137 -8.82 -9.70 -24.13
N SER A 138 -9.05 -10.75 -24.91
CA SER A 138 -9.88 -11.88 -24.48
C SER A 138 -9.26 -12.63 -23.29
N GLY A 139 -7.92 -12.63 -23.20
CA GLY A 139 -7.18 -13.25 -22.11
C GLY A 139 -6.91 -12.35 -20.91
N PHE A 140 -7.43 -11.11 -20.88
CA PHE A 140 -7.14 -10.12 -19.82
C PHE A 140 -7.38 -10.68 -18.42
N GLY A 141 -8.55 -11.27 -18.17
CA GLY A 141 -8.91 -11.78 -16.84
C GLY A 141 -7.99 -12.91 -16.36
N LYS A 142 -7.60 -13.81 -17.28
CA LYS A 142 -6.69 -14.92 -17.01
C LYS A 142 -5.29 -14.40 -16.66
N LEU A 143 -4.78 -13.44 -17.44
CA LEU A 143 -3.47 -12.82 -17.21
C LEU A 143 -3.46 -12.02 -15.90
N MET A 144 -4.50 -11.22 -15.63
CA MET A 144 -4.65 -10.45 -14.40
C MET A 144 -4.60 -11.36 -13.16
N GLY A 145 -5.37 -12.45 -13.16
CA GLY A 145 -5.39 -13.39 -12.04
C GLY A 145 -4.03 -14.05 -11.79
N ALA A 146 -3.34 -14.48 -12.84
CA ALA A 146 -2.02 -15.11 -12.72
C ALA A 146 -0.94 -14.14 -12.24
N VAL A 147 -0.96 -12.90 -12.74
CA VAL A 147 -0.01 -11.86 -12.36
C VAL A 147 -0.24 -11.42 -10.92
N MET A 148 -1.48 -11.16 -10.51
CA MET A 148 -1.78 -10.79 -9.12
C MET A 148 -1.38 -11.90 -8.13
N LYS A 149 -1.58 -13.16 -8.51
CA LYS A 149 -1.12 -14.31 -7.71
C LYS A 149 0.41 -14.39 -7.61
N ALA A 150 1.13 -14.06 -8.69
CA ALA A 150 2.59 -14.03 -8.70
C ALA A 150 3.17 -12.84 -7.90
N LEU A 151 2.47 -11.70 -7.91
CA LEU A 151 2.93 -10.48 -7.24
C LEU A 151 2.61 -10.45 -5.75
N GLN A 152 1.66 -11.25 -5.25
CA GLN A 152 1.33 -11.38 -3.81
C GLN A 152 1.25 -10.02 -3.10
N ASP A 153 0.47 -9.08 -3.65
CA ASP A 153 0.30 -7.72 -3.11
C ASP A 153 1.51 -6.79 -3.11
N LYS A 154 2.64 -7.21 -3.70
CA LYS A 154 3.86 -6.38 -3.86
C LYS A 154 3.78 -5.38 -5.01
N ALA A 155 2.66 -5.31 -5.72
CA ALA A 155 2.43 -4.33 -6.75
C ALA A 155 1.01 -3.77 -6.65
N ASP A 156 0.85 -2.53 -7.08
CA ASP A 156 -0.44 -1.87 -7.17
C ASP A 156 -1.27 -2.50 -8.31
N GLY A 157 -2.48 -2.98 -8.00
CA GLY A 157 -3.35 -3.65 -8.97
C GLY A 157 -3.83 -2.73 -10.10
N SER A 158 -3.89 -1.41 -9.88
CA SER A 158 -4.22 -0.44 -10.93
C SER A 158 -3.04 -0.23 -11.88
N LEU A 159 -1.80 -0.24 -11.38
CA LEU A 159 -0.58 -0.27 -12.20
C LEU A 159 -0.51 -1.56 -13.03
N VAL A 160 -0.74 -2.71 -12.41
CA VAL A 160 -0.79 -4.01 -13.10
C VAL A 160 -1.83 -4.00 -14.21
N LYS A 161 -3.05 -3.55 -13.91
CA LYS A 161 -4.13 -3.41 -14.92
C LYS A 161 -3.70 -2.51 -16.07
N LYS A 162 -3.16 -1.33 -15.79
CA LYS A 162 -2.71 -0.37 -16.81
C LYS A 162 -1.67 -1.00 -17.74
N ILE A 163 -0.67 -1.68 -17.17
CA ILE A 163 0.41 -2.32 -17.96
C ILE A 163 -0.15 -3.47 -18.81
N ILE A 164 -1.06 -4.29 -18.26
CA ILE A 164 -1.72 -5.35 -19.02
C ILE A 164 -2.55 -4.74 -20.17
N ASP A 165 -3.32 -3.69 -19.90
CA ASP A 165 -4.11 -2.98 -20.92
C ASP A 165 -3.21 -2.40 -22.03
N GLU A 166 -2.06 -1.80 -21.68
CA GLU A 166 -1.06 -1.33 -22.65
C GLU A 166 -0.50 -2.47 -23.51
N LYS A 167 -0.12 -3.59 -22.87
CA LYS A 167 0.45 -4.77 -23.56
C LYS A 167 -0.54 -5.38 -24.54
N LEU A 168 -1.81 -5.50 -24.15
CA LEU A 168 -2.86 -6.15 -24.94
C LEU A 168 -3.56 -5.19 -25.92
N SER A 169 -3.34 -3.87 -25.80
CA SER A 169 -3.85 -2.87 -26.75
C SER A 169 -2.85 -2.48 -27.83
N SER A 170 -1.56 -2.81 -27.65
CA SER A 170 -0.55 -2.57 -28.68
C SER A 170 -0.78 -3.52 -29.85
N PRO A 171 -1.06 -3.04 -31.08
CA PRO A 171 -1.13 -3.91 -32.25
C PRO A 171 0.24 -4.56 -32.42
N GLN A 172 0.29 -5.89 -32.41
CA GLN A 172 1.50 -6.63 -32.77
C GLN A 172 1.91 -6.18 -34.18
N SER A 173 3.06 -5.52 -34.26
CA SER A 173 3.74 -5.23 -35.53
C SER A 173 4.58 -6.44 -35.91
#